data_AF-A0A2H0TZ75-F1
#
_entry.id   AF-A0A2H0TZ75-F1
#
_cell.length_a   1.000
_cell.length_b   1.000
_cell.length_c   1.000
_cell.angle_alpha   90.00
_cell.angle_beta   90.00
_cell.angle_gamma   90.00
#
_symmetry.space_group_name_H-M   'P 1'
#
loop_
_entity.id
_entity.type
_entity.pdbx_description
1 polymer ?
#
loop_
_entity_poly.entity_id
_entity_poly.type
_entity_poly.pdbx_seq_one_letter_code
_entity_poly.pdbx_strand_id
1 'polypeptide(L)' 'GQTMLETNPQIKILYVSSEKFTNEFVSSVKEGRAKEFKDRYRNVDLLLIDDIQF' A
#
# COMPACT_ATOMS: atom_id res chain seq x y z
N GLY A 1 -25.79 16.56 22.80
CA GLY A 1 -24.72 16.73 21.81
C GLY A 1 -23.48 16.05 22.34
N GLN A 2 -23.09 14.93 21.73
CA GLN A 2 -21.88 14.12 21.92
C GLN A 2 -22.22 12.78 21.26
N THR A 3 -21.64 12.33 20.14
CA THR A 3 -20.41 12.71 19.46
C THR A 3 -20.56 12.25 18.02
N MET A 4 -20.62 13.18 17.07
CA MET A 4 -20.37 12.90 15.66
C MET A 4 -18.87 12.67 15.50
N LEU A 5 -18.47 11.42 15.37
CA LEU A 5 -17.19 10.97 14.81
C LEU A 5 -17.52 9.61 14.16
N GLU A 6 -18.24 9.57 13.04
CA GLU A 6 -17.64 9.71 11.70
C GLU A 6 -16.32 8.94 11.59
N THR A 7 -16.36 7.63 11.83
CA THR A 7 -15.30 6.72 11.39
C THR A 7 -15.29 6.75 9.87
N ASN A 8 -14.44 7.58 9.27
CA ASN A 8 -14.22 7.65 7.82
C ASN A 8 -14.07 6.21 7.24
N PRO A 9 -15.05 5.69 6.49
CA PRO A 9 -14.96 4.36 5.88
C PRO A 9 -14.05 4.35 4.63
N GLN A 10 -13.29 5.43 4.40
CA GLN A 10 -12.45 5.63 3.21
C GLN A 10 -10.96 5.44 3.47
N ILE A 11 -10.57 4.82 4.59
CA ILE A 11 -9.16 4.49 4.86
C ILE A 11 -8.71 3.42 3.87
N LYS A 12 -7.73 3.76 3.03
CA LYS A 12 -7.12 2.85 2.06
C LYS A 12 -5.99 2.08 2.73
N ILE A 13 -6.28 0.85 3.14
CA ILE A 13 -5.29 -0.06 3.72
C ILE A 13 -4.77 -0.98 2.62
N LEU A 14 -3.45 -1.00 2.41
CA LEU A 14 -2.78 -1.91 1.49
C LEU A 14 -1.97 -2.93 2.28
N TYR A 15 -2.28 -4.19 2.08
CA TYR A 15 -1.53 -5.32 2.61
C TYR A 15 -0.76 -6.00 1.46
N VAL A 16 0.55 -6.15 1.62
CA VAL A 16 1.43 -6.76 0.62
C VAL A 16 2.51 -7.57 1.32
N SER A 17 2.93 -8.70 0.75
CA SER A 17 4.09 -9.42 1.29
C SER A 17 5.40 -8.74 0.91
N SER A 18 6.44 -8.92 1.72
CA SER A 18 7.81 -8.43 1.45
C SER A 18 8.29 -8.83 0.06
N GLU A 19 8.02 -10.08 -0.33
CA GLU A 19 8.42 -10.65 -1.62
C GLU A 19 7.68 -9.99 -2.79
N LYS A 20 6.36 -9.78 -2.65
CA LYS A 20 5.54 -9.15 -3.69
C LYS A 20 5.86 -7.67 -3.85
N PHE A 21 6.11 -6.96 -2.76
CA PHE A 21 6.58 -5.57 -2.78
C PHE A 21 7.91 -5.46 -3.52
N THR A 22 8.87 -6.32 -3.20
CA THR A 22 10.20 -6.33 -3.82
C THR A 22 10.11 -6.67 -5.30
N ASN A 23 9.29 -7.64 -5.68
CA ASN A 23 9.11 -8.03 -7.07
C ASN A 23 8.46 -6.91 -7.91
N GLU A 24 7.39 -6.29 -7.41
CA GLU A 24 6.78 -5.13 -8.07
C GLU A 24 7.73 -3.93 -8.13
N PHE A 25 8.53 -3.70 -7.09
CA PHE A 25 9.53 -2.64 -7.10
C PHE A 25 10.57 -2.87 -8.19
N VAL A 26 11.18 -4.06 -8.25
CA VAL A 26 12.20 -4.41 -9.24
C VAL A 26 11.61 -4.36 -10.66
N SER A 27 10.41 -4.89 -10.88
CA SER A 27 9.74 -4.82 -12.19
C SER A 27 9.46 -3.37 -12.59
N SER A 28 8.94 -2.55 -11.67
CA SER A 28 8.64 -1.14 -11.95
C SER A 28 9.89 -0.33 -12.26
N VAL A 29 11.03 -0.60 -11.62
CA VAL A 29 12.30 0.05 -11.92
C VAL A 29 12.82 -0.39 -13.29
N LYS A 30 12.75 -1.68 -13.60
CA LYS A 30 13.19 -2.24 -14.89
C LYS A 30 12.37 -1.71 -16.07
N GLU A 31 11.07 -1.53 -15.88
CA GLU A 31 10.14 -1.04 -16.90
C GLU A 31 10.04 0.49 -16.95
N GLY A 32 10.76 1.22 -16.08
CA GLY A 32 10.65 2.68 -15.98
C GLY A 32 9.32 3.17 -15.36
N ARG A 33 8.51 2.27 -14.82
CA ARG A 33 7.23 2.53 -14.14
C ARG A 33 7.37 2.80 -12.64
N ALA A 34 8.55 3.15 -12.17
CA ALA A 34 8.83 3.46 -10.76
C ALA A 34 7.94 4.60 -10.20
N LYS A 35 7.45 5.49 -11.07
CA LYS A 35 6.50 6.55 -10.69
C LYS A 35 5.13 5.98 -10.31
N GLU A 36 4.59 5.05 -11.11
CA GLU A 36 3.31 4.38 -10.82
C GLU A 36 3.40 3.52 -9.55
N PHE A 37 4.53 2.83 -9.37
CA PHE A 37 4.80 2.12 -8.12
C PHE A 37 4.74 3.08 -6.93
N LYS A 38 5.50 4.17 -6.95
CA LYS A 38 5.46 5.16 -5.86
C LYS A 38 4.08 5.73 -5.61
N ASP A 39 3.30 6.01 -6.66
CA ASP A 39 1.95 6.54 -6.52
C ASP A 39 1.03 5.52 -5.81
N ARG A 40 1.07 4.26 -6.25
CA ARG A 40 0.30 3.16 -5.66
C ARG A 40 0.57 2.97 -4.18
N TYR A 41 1.84 2.99 -3.77
CA TYR A 41 2.22 2.79 -2.36
C TYR A 41 2.17 4.09 -1.52
N ARG A 42 2.01 5.28 -2.14
CA ARG A 42 1.78 6.55 -1.42
C ARG A 42 0.31 6.95 -1.33
N ASN A 43 -0.57 6.42 -2.18
CA ASN A 43 -1.99 6.72 -2.16
C ASN A 43 -2.75 5.97 -1.05
N VAL A 44 -2.04 5.24 -0.19
CA VAL A 44 -2.62 4.41 0.87
C VAL A 44 -2.40 5.09 2.22
N ASP A 45 -3.40 5.02 3.09
CA ASP A 45 -3.35 5.58 4.44
C ASP A 45 -2.57 4.66 5.39
N LEU A 46 -2.55 3.36 5.11
CA LEU A 46 -1.80 2.37 5.86
C LEU A 46 -1.22 1.31 4.92
N LEU A 47 0.10 1.13 4.97
CA LEU A 47 0.81 0.07 4.27
C LEU A 47 1.28 -0.96 5.30
N LEU A 48 0.77 -2.18 5.18
CA LEU A 48 1.18 -3.32 5.98
C LEU A 48 2.02 -4.25 5.11
N ILE A 49 3.27 -4.42 5.52
CA ILE A 49 4.19 -5.39 4.92
C ILE A 49 4.46 -6.45 5.97
N ASP A 50 4.01 -7.65 5.70
CA ASP A 50 4.22 -8.79 6.57
C ASP A 50 4.80 -9.95 5.76
N ASP A 51 5.66 -10.74 6.40
CA ASP A 51 6.23 -11.96 5.86
C ASP A 51 5.30 -13.13 6.24
N ILE A 52 4.02 -13.02 5.87
CA ILE A 52 3.09 -14.15 6.03
C ILE A 52 3.44 -15.17 4.95
N GLN A 53 4.36 -16.08 5.30
CA GLN A 53 4.58 -17.35 4.65
C GLN A 53 3.54 -18.35 5.18
N PHE A 54 2.63 -18.79 4.30
CA PHE A 54 1.78 -19.96 4.53
C PHE A 54 2.51 -21.24 4.10
#